data_AF-A0A6L7VTN3-F1
#
_entry.id   AF-A0A6L7VTN3-F1
#
_cell.length_a   1.000
_cell.length_b   1.000
_cell.length_c   1.000
_cell.angle_alpha   90.00
_cell.angle_beta   90.00
_cell.angle_gamma   90.00
#
_symmetry.space_group_name_H-M   'P 1'
#
loop_
_entity.id
_entity.type
_entity.pdbx_description
1 polymer ?
#
loop_
_entity_poly.entity_id
_entity_poly.type
_entity_poly.pdbx_seq_one_letter_code
_entity_poly.pdbx_strand_id
1 'polypeptide(L)'
;MGSRTLQGIVIKIIFRRIYQWLILRENDVGEDLATNLVHTDPRRAFDIALQQRILERVGGMYMPALEAQILGQIVYQDFDLAVELLPKKREGSSRSQVYTSVGSNYINLGQSSKAVDLGLKLTANERTQYFQSIAYTWASIDTSGLVESFKNLPTAKIRSNLARTLTSQWMEDNFTEAQLEVLESYLSDSD
;
A
#
# COMPACT_ATOMS: atom_id res chain seq x y z
N MET A 1 -9.71 -56.22 10.11
CA MET A 1 -8.83 -55.23 10.76
C MET A 1 -8.85 -53.82 10.11
N GLY A 2 -9.82 -53.47 9.22
CA GLY A 2 -9.76 -52.23 8.43
C GLY A 2 -10.73 -51.08 8.79
N SER A 3 -11.68 -51.23 9.73
CA SER A 3 -12.69 -50.18 9.97
C SER A 3 -12.26 -49.08 10.95
N ARG A 4 -11.33 -49.36 11.87
CA ARG A 4 -10.85 -48.37 12.87
C ARG A 4 -9.97 -47.27 12.26
N THR A 5 -9.30 -47.54 11.15
CA THR A 5 -8.45 -46.55 10.45
C THR A 5 -9.27 -45.57 9.62
N LEU A 6 -10.36 -46.02 8.98
CA LEU A 6 -11.26 -45.16 8.21
C LEU A 6 -12.04 -44.17 9.09
N GLN A 7 -12.52 -44.61 10.26
CA GLN A 7 -13.21 -43.71 11.22
C GLN A 7 -12.28 -42.59 11.71
N GLY A 8 -11.01 -42.88 12.00
CA GLY A 8 -10.04 -41.87 12.44
C GLY A 8 -9.71 -40.83 11.35
N ILE A 9 -9.68 -41.25 10.08
CA ILE A 9 -9.45 -40.34 8.94
C ILE A 9 -10.66 -39.42 8.71
N VAL A 10 -11.88 -39.96 8.78
CA VAL A 10 -13.11 -39.17 8.60
C VAL A 10 -13.27 -38.11 9.70
N ILE A 11 -13.00 -38.45 10.95
CA ILE A 11 -13.06 -37.49 12.07
C ILE A 11 -12.05 -36.35 11.87
N LYS A 12 -10.81 -36.65 11.47
CA LYS A 12 -9.80 -35.61 11.18
C LYS A 12 -10.21 -34.69 10.04
N ILE A 13 -10.84 -35.21 8.99
CA ILE A 13 -11.35 -34.41 7.86
C ILE A 13 -12.48 -33.50 8.32
N ILE A 14 -13.42 -34.00 9.12
CA ILE A 14 -14.55 -33.21 9.65
C ILE A 14 -14.04 -32.10 10.57
N PHE A 15 -13.15 -32.41 11.52
CA PHE A 15 -12.54 -31.41 12.39
C PHE A 15 -11.80 -30.33 11.61
N ARG A 16 -11.02 -30.72 10.59
CA ARG A 16 -10.32 -29.77 9.73
C ARG A 16 -11.30 -28.84 9.00
N ARG A 17 -12.41 -29.38 8.48
CA ARG A 17 -13.43 -28.59 7.79
C ARG A 17 -14.20 -27.65 8.73
N ILE A 18 -14.55 -28.10 9.92
CA ILE A 18 -15.23 -27.27 10.93
C ILE A 18 -14.30 -26.15 11.40
N TYR A 19 -13.04 -26.46 11.66
CA TYR A 19 -12.04 -25.46 12.07
C TYR A 19 -11.79 -24.42 10.98
N GLN A 20 -11.67 -24.86 9.71
CA GLN A 20 -11.56 -23.95 8.57
C GLN A 20 -12.81 -23.07 8.41
N TRP A 21 -14.01 -23.65 8.58
CA TRP A 21 -15.25 -22.88 8.51
C TRP A 21 -15.37 -21.84 9.62
N LEU A 22 -14.94 -22.16 10.84
CA LEU A 22 -14.97 -21.22 11.97
C LEU A 22 -14.03 -20.04 11.74
N ILE A 23 -12.80 -20.30 11.27
CA ILE A 23 -11.83 -19.26 10.92
C ILE A 23 -12.37 -18.35 9.81
N LEU A 24 -12.94 -18.93 8.75
CA LEU A 24 -13.51 -18.15 7.65
C LEU A 24 -14.65 -17.24 8.13
N ARG A 25 -15.53 -17.74 9.00
CA ARG A 25 -16.64 -16.95 9.55
C ARG A 25 -16.16 -15.82 10.47
N GLU A 26 -15.13 -16.05 11.29
CA GLU A 26 -14.54 -14.98 12.12
C GLU A 26 -13.82 -13.93 11.28
N ASN A 27 -13.25 -14.32 10.14
CA ASN A 27 -12.64 -13.40 9.19
C ASN A 27 -13.68 -12.50 8.52
N ASP A 28 -14.81 -13.04 8.04
CA ASP A 28 -15.85 -12.22 7.41
C ASP A 28 -16.42 -11.18 8.40
N VAL A 29 -16.68 -11.59 9.65
CA VAL A 29 -17.26 -10.70 10.67
C VAL A 29 -16.32 -9.55 11.05
N GLY A 30 -15.02 -9.82 11.18
CA GLY A 30 -14.08 -8.76 11.54
C GLY A 30 -13.77 -7.81 10.38
N GLU A 31 -13.84 -8.27 9.13
CA GLU A 31 -13.65 -7.42 7.95
C GLU A 31 -14.82 -6.45 7.80
N ASP A 32 -16.05 -6.97 7.92
CA ASP A 32 -17.27 -6.15 7.95
C ASP A 32 -17.25 -5.14 9.10
N LEU A 33 -16.81 -5.58 10.29
CA LEU A 33 -16.73 -4.71 11.46
C LEU A 33 -15.69 -3.60 11.27
N ALA A 34 -14.49 -3.93 10.77
CA ALA A 34 -13.44 -2.96 10.51
C ALA A 34 -13.90 -1.93 9.45
N THR A 35 -14.50 -2.40 8.36
CA THR A 35 -15.01 -1.54 7.27
C THR A 35 -16.12 -0.61 7.76
N ASN A 36 -17.02 -1.07 8.62
CA ASN A 36 -18.07 -0.21 9.18
C ASN A 36 -17.51 0.80 10.20
N LEU A 37 -16.56 0.38 11.04
CA LEU A 37 -15.99 1.23 12.08
C LEU A 37 -15.07 2.31 11.54
N VAL A 38 -14.52 2.16 10.33
CA VAL A 38 -13.56 3.10 9.77
C VAL A 38 -14.07 4.54 9.73
N HIS A 39 -15.39 4.74 9.68
CA HIS A 39 -16.05 6.05 9.61
C HIS A 39 -16.38 6.66 10.98
N THR A 40 -16.36 5.85 12.05
CA THR A 40 -16.74 6.29 13.40
C THR A 40 -15.60 6.19 14.40
N ASP A 41 -14.73 5.20 14.23
CA ASP A 41 -13.57 4.90 15.07
C ASP A 41 -12.47 4.26 14.20
N PRO A 42 -11.76 5.08 13.39
CA PRO A 42 -10.75 4.59 12.45
C PRO A 42 -9.61 3.84 13.13
N ARG A 43 -9.26 4.21 14.38
CA ARG A 43 -8.20 3.55 15.13
C ARG A 43 -8.61 2.14 15.53
N ARG A 44 -9.82 1.99 16.06
CA ARG A 44 -10.36 0.66 16.39
C ARG A 44 -10.58 -0.20 15.15
N ALA A 45 -11.03 0.38 14.04
CA ALA A 45 -11.12 -0.32 12.76
C ALA A 45 -9.77 -0.91 12.33
N PHE A 46 -8.70 -0.11 12.42
CA PHE A 46 -7.36 -0.57 12.13
C PHE A 46 -6.86 -1.64 13.11
N ASP A 47 -7.12 -1.47 14.41
CA ASP A 47 -6.77 -2.47 15.42
C ASP A 47 -7.44 -3.82 15.16
N ILE A 48 -8.70 -3.83 14.70
CA ILE A 48 -9.41 -5.04 14.30
C ILE A 48 -8.76 -5.68 13.07
N ALA A 49 -8.46 -4.89 12.03
CA ALA A 49 -7.75 -5.39 10.85
C ALA A 49 -6.39 -6.02 11.22
N LEU A 50 -5.66 -5.43 12.17
CA LEU A 50 -4.42 -6.00 12.71
C LEU A 50 -4.65 -7.28 13.52
N GLN A 51 -5.75 -7.38 14.27
CA GLN A 51 -6.08 -8.58 15.02
C GLN A 51 -6.44 -9.75 14.10
N GLN A 52 -7.20 -9.49 13.03
CA GLN A 52 -7.55 -10.51 12.04
C GLN A 52 -6.32 -11.14 11.39
N ARG A 53 -5.29 -10.32 11.10
CA ARG A 53 -4.00 -10.82 10.64
C ARG A 53 -3.39 -11.88 11.57
N ILE A 54 -3.55 -11.76 12.89
CA ILE A 54 -3.00 -12.74 13.84
C ILE A 54 -3.70 -14.10 13.67
N LEU A 55 -5.01 -14.09 13.41
CA LEU A 55 -5.81 -15.29 13.14
C LEU A 55 -5.46 -15.90 11.78
N GLU A 56 -5.28 -15.07 10.75
CA GLU A 56 -4.89 -15.50 9.40
C GLU A 56 -3.49 -16.10 9.30
N ARG A 57 -2.57 -15.68 10.17
CA ARG A 57 -1.22 -16.25 10.25
C ARG A 57 -1.23 -17.73 10.62
N VAL A 58 -2.32 -18.21 11.23
CA VAL A 58 -2.56 -19.64 11.53
C VAL A 58 -3.13 -20.39 10.31
N GLY A 59 -3.76 -19.67 9.37
CA GLY A 59 -4.38 -20.21 8.15
C GLY A 59 -3.53 -20.14 6.87
N GLY A 60 -2.45 -19.35 6.86
CA GLY A 60 -1.45 -19.32 5.78
C GLY A 60 -1.75 -18.37 4.60
N MET A 61 -2.85 -17.63 4.63
CA MET A 61 -3.15 -16.60 3.64
C MET A 61 -3.14 -15.24 4.34
N TYR A 62 -2.15 -14.42 4.01
CA TYR A 62 -1.91 -13.12 4.61
C TYR A 62 -2.61 -12.05 3.76
N MET A 63 -3.47 -11.21 4.36
CA MET A 63 -4.19 -10.13 3.66
C MET A 63 -3.60 -8.73 3.99
N PRO A 64 -2.47 -8.31 3.38
CA PRO A 64 -2.03 -6.91 3.45
C PRO A 64 -3.05 -5.97 2.79
N ALA A 65 -3.96 -6.52 1.98
CA ALA A 65 -5.00 -5.79 1.28
C ALA A 65 -5.99 -5.13 2.23
N LEU A 66 -6.44 -5.81 3.30
CA LEU A 66 -7.40 -5.23 4.24
C LEU A 66 -6.79 -4.06 5.02
N GLU A 67 -5.56 -4.21 5.50
CA GLU A 67 -4.86 -3.11 6.17
C GLU A 67 -4.66 -1.91 5.22
N ALA A 68 -4.25 -2.17 3.97
CA ALA A 68 -4.09 -1.12 2.97
C ALA A 68 -5.42 -0.45 2.62
N GLN A 69 -6.51 -1.21 2.56
CA GLN A 69 -7.87 -0.69 2.32
C GLN A 69 -8.35 0.20 3.46
N ILE A 70 -8.25 -0.29 4.71
CA ILE A 70 -8.64 0.49 5.89
C ILE A 70 -7.77 1.74 6.00
N LEU A 71 -6.46 1.63 5.87
CA LEU A 71 -5.57 2.80 5.87
C LEU A 71 -5.89 3.78 4.73
N GLY A 72 -6.20 3.26 3.54
CA GLY A 72 -6.66 4.07 2.42
C GLY A 72 -7.93 4.87 2.76
N GLN A 73 -8.89 4.26 3.44
CA GLN A 73 -10.10 4.94 3.90
C GLN A 73 -9.83 5.94 5.03
N ILE A 74 -8.89 5.62 5.94
CA ILE A 74 -8.45 6.54 7.00
C ILE A 74 -7.78 7.78 6.39
N VAL A 75 -7.01 7.65 5.31
CA VAL A 75 -6.37 8.80 4.62
C VAL A 75 -7.39 9.87 4.21
N TYR A 76 -8.60 9.48 3.80
CA TYR A 76 -9.66 10.43 3.43
C TYR A 76 -10.29 11.15 4.63
N GLN A 77 -10.14 10.63 5.85
CA GLN A 77 -10.77 11.16 7.06
C GLN A 77 -9.78 11.86 7.98
N ASP A 78 -8.69 11.18 8.32
CA ASP A 78 -7.65 11.63 9.24
C ASP A 78 -6.29 11.18 8.71
N PHE A 79 -5.65 12.11 8.01
CA PHE A 79 -4.35 11.92 7.40
C PHE A 79 -3.27 11.54 8.42
N ASP A 80 -3.20 12.27 9.54
CA ASP A 80 -2.12 12.13 10.51
C ASP A 80 -2.22 10.78 11.22
N LEU A 81 -3.46 10.36 11.50
CA LEU A 81 -3.74 9.03 12.02
C LEU A 81 -3.31 7.93 11.04
N ALA A 82 -3.59 8.07 9.73
CA ALA A 82 -3.15 7.07 8.75
C ALA A 82 -1.62 6.87 8.79
N VAL A 83 -0.84 7.96 8.89
CA VAL A 83 0.63 7.90 9.01
C VAL A 83 1.07 7.27 10.34
N GLU A 84 0.40 7.62 11.43
CA GLU A 84 0.68 7.07 12.76
C GLU A 84 0.55 5.54 12.76
N LEU A 85 -0.53 5.05 12.14
CA LEU A 85 -0.92 3.64 12.10
C LEU A 85 -0.11 2.80 11.11
N LEU A 86 0.67 3.43 10.22
CA LEU A 86 1.52 2.70 9.29
C LEU A 86 2.43 1.71 10.04
N PRO A 87 2.64 0.50 9.48
CA PRO A 87 3.39 -0.54 10.17
C PRO A 87 4.89 -0.21 10.24
N LYS A 88 5.33 0.44 11.33
CA LYS A 88 6.73 0.89 11.54
C LYS A 88 7.73 -0.27 11.67
N LYS A 89 7.30 -1.40 12.25
CA LYS A 89 8.16 -2.57 12.53
C LYS A 89 8.16 -3.64 11.44
N ARG A 90 7.43 -3.44 10.34
CA ARG A 90 7.46 -4.38 9.21
C ARG A 90 8.61 -4.01 8.28
N GLU A 91 9.13 -5.02 7.61
CA GLU A 91 10.11 -4.87 6.53
C GLU A 91 9.66 -5.71 5.35
N GLY A 92 10.05 -5.31 4.14
CA GLY A 92 9.82 -6.08 2.93
C GLY A 92 8.52 -5.76 2.19
N SER A 93 8.18 -6.61 1.22
CA SER A 93 7.18 -6.31 0.17
C SER A 93 5.82 -5.89 0.69
N SER A 94 5.34 -6.49 1.77
CA SER A 94 4.04 -6.16 2.35
C SER A 94 3.99 -4.77 2.97
N ARG A 95 5.11 -4.28 3.53
CA ARG A 95 5.20 -2.89 4.00
C ARG A 95 5.19 -1.95 2.81
N SER A 96 6.00 -2.22 1.78
CA SER A 96 6.04 -1.42 0.57
C SER A 96 4.65 -1.27 -0.06
N GLN A 97 3.85 -2.36 -0.13
CA GLN A 97 2.49 -2.31 -0.66
C GLN A 97 1.56 -1.35 0.11
N VAL A 98 1.55 -1.43 1.44
CA VAL A 98 0.73 -0.54 2.28
C VAL A 98 1.16 0.91 2.11
N TYR A 99 2.48 1.17 2.14
CA TYR A 99 3.00 2.51 1.94
C TYR A 99 2.65 3.05 0.56
N THR A 100 2.85 2.28 -0.50
CA THR A 100 2.48 2.65 -1.88
C THR A 100 0.99 2.99 -1.98
N SER A 101 0.12 2.17 -1.38
CA SER A 101 -1.33 2.43 -1.40
C SER A 101 -1.68 3.77 -0.72
N VAL A 102 -1.13 4.03 0.46
CA VAL A 102 -1.33 5.31 1.17
C VAL A 102 -0.74 6.48 0.37
N GLY A 103 0.44 6.29 -0.24
CA GLY A 103 1.08 7.27 -1.11
C GLY A 103 0.25 7.65 -2.33
N SER A 104 -0.29 6.66 -3.04
CA SER A 104 -1.19 6.90 -4.17
C SER A 104 -2.45 7.64 -3.74
N ASN A 105 -3.01 7.36 -2.55
CA ASN A 105 -4.14 8.13 -2.03
C ASN A 105 -3.77 9.60 -1.74
N TYR A 106 -2.55 9.90 -1.29
CA TYR A 106 -2.11 11.28 -1.15
C TYR A 106 -2.06 12.02 -2.49
N ILE A 107 -1.55 11.37 -3.54
CA ILE A 107 -1.54 11.96 -4.88
C ILE A 107 -2.97 12.20 -5.37
N ASN A 108 -3.88 11.25 -5.18
CA ASN A 108 -5.30 11.41 -5.55
C ASN A 108 -5.98 12.59 -4.84
N LEU A 109 -5.48 12.98 -3.66
CA LEU A 109 -5.97 14.10 -2.87
C LEU A 109 -5.20 15.41 -3.12
N GLY A 110 -4.29 15.44 -4.10
CA GLY A 110 -3.44 16.61 -4.39
C GLY A 110 -2.40 16.90 -3.30
N GLN A 111 -2.06 15.91 -2.47
CA GLN A 111 -1.08 16.02 -1.37
C GLN A 111 0.25 15.36 -1.73
N SER A 112 0.74 15.66 -2.92
CA SER A 112 1.96 15.08 -3.51
C SER A 112 3.21 15.22 -2.64
N SER A 113 3.40 16.35 -1.96
CA SER A 113 4.51 16.56 -1.01
C SER A 113 4.50 15.53 0.13
N LYS A 114 3.31 15.17 0.63
CA LYS A 114 3.17 14.20 1.70
C LYS A 114 3.43 12.76 1.23
N ALA A 115 3.13 12.44 -0.03
CA ALA A 115 3.55 11.19 -0.66
C ALA A 115 5.08 11.09 -0.71
N VAL A 116 5.76 12.20 -1.04
CA VAL A 116 7.22 12.24 -0.97
C VAL A 116 7.73 12.00 0.44
N ASP A 117 7.24 12.75 1.43
CA ASP A 117 7.65 12.60 2.83
C ASP A 117 7.46 11.17 3.35
N LEU A 118 6.39 10.50 2.92
CA LEU A 118 6.14 9.10 3.24
C LEU A 118 7.22 8.19 2.63
N GLY A 119 7.53 8.35 1.35
CA GLY A 119 8.58 7.59 0.66
C GLY A 119 9.97 7.80 1.28
N LEU A 120 10.26 9.02 1.77
CA LEU A 120 11.54 9.35 2.41
C LEU A 120 11.75 8.62 3.76
N LYS A 121 10.70 8.11 4.39
CA LYS A 121 10.78 7.29 5.61
C LYS A 121 11.14 5.83 5.34
N LEU A 122 11.13 5.39 4.07
CA LEU A 122 11.46 4.02 3.67
C LEU A 122 12.98 3.82 3.52
N THR A 123 13.41 2.56 3.63
CA THR A 123 14.80 2.17 3.32
C THR A 123 15.13 2.47 1.85
N ALA A 124 16.42 2.56 1.48
CA ALA A 124 16.80 2.93 0.11
C ALA A 124 16.18 2.03 -0.98
N ASN A 125 16.11 0.72 -0.72
CA ASN A 125 15.53 -0.26 -1.65
C ASN A 125 14.00 -0.09 -1.75
N GLU A 126 13.31 -0.03 -0.62
CA GLU A 126 11.85 0.16 -0.58
C GLU A 126 11.44 1.51 -1.17
N ARG A 127 12.21 2.56 -0.89
CA ARG A 127 11.99 3.92 -1.40
C ARG A 127 12.04 3.98 -2.93
N THR A 128 13.00 3.29 -3.54
CA THR A 128 13.10 3.23 -5.01
C THR A 128 11.86 2.57 -5.60
N GLN A 129 11.44 1.43 -5.04
CA GLN A 129 10.24 0.71 -5.48
C GLN A 129 8.96 1.54 -5.27
N TYR A 130 8.87 2.21 -4.12
CA TYR A 130 7.76 3.09 -3.76
C TYR A 130 7.61 4.21 -4.80
N PHE A 131 8.66 4.99 -5.05
CA PHE A 131 8.60 6.09 -6.01
C PHE A 131 8.29 5.62 -7.42
N GLN A 132 8.84 4.48 -7.85
CA GLN A 132 8.49 3.87 -9.14
C GLN A 132 7.01 3.48 -9.20
N SER A 133 6.44 2.98 -8.09
CA SER A 133 5.04 2.56 -8.05
C SER A 133 4.08 3.75 -8.10
N ILE A 134 4.35 4.80 -7.32
CA ILE A 134 3.48 5.98 -7.26
C ILE A 134 3.65 6.90 -8.47
N ALA A 135 4.76 6.80 -9.21
CA ALA A 135 5.03 7.57 -10.43
C ALA A 135 3.88 7.52 -11.44
N TYR A 136 3.29 6.33 -11.62
CA TYR A 136 2.18 6.12 -12.54
C TYR A 136 0.93 6.90 -12.13
N THR A 137 0.57 6.86 -10.85
CA THR A 137 -0.52 7.67 -10.28
C THR A 137 -0.22 9.15 -10.43
N TRP A 138 1.03 9.54 -10.20
CA TRP A 138 1.45 10.93 -10.24
C TRP A 138 1.38 11.54 -11.63
N ALA A 139 1.93 10.82 -12.63
CA ALA A 139 1.93 11.24 -14.03
C ALA A 139 0.54 11.45 -14.60
N SER A 140 -0.47 10.74 -14.08
CA SER A 140 -1.84 10.75 -14.60
C SER A 140 -2.78 11.72 -13.88
N ILE A 141 -2.49 12.07 -12.63
CA ILE A 141 -3.44 12.81 -11.77
C ILE A 141 -2.90 14.17 -11.33
N ASP A 142 -1.63 14.29 -10.96
CA ASP A 142 -1.09 15.50 -10.36
C ASP A 142 0.30 15.84 -10.92
N THR A 143 0.35 16.16 -12.22
CA THR A 143 1.58 16.56 -12.90
C THR A 143 2.21 17.83 -12.30
N SER A 144 1.40 18.77 -11.80
CA SER A 144 1.90 19.99 -11.18
C SER A 144 2.58 19.71 -9.83
N GLY A 145 1.92 18.94 -8.94
CA GLY A 145 2.52 18.53 -7.67
C GLY A 145 3.75 17.62 -7.87
N LEU A 146 3.81 16.88 -8.98
CA LEU A 146 4.98 16.13 -9.40
C LEU A 146 6.17 17.05 -9.65
N VAL A 147 6.03 18.09 -10.47
CA VAL A 147 7.10 19.05 -10.76
C VAL A 147 7.66 19.65 -9.48
N GLU A 148 6.78 20.15 -8.60
CA GLU A 148 7.17 20.79 -7.34
C GLU A 148 7.95 19.82 -6.45
N SER A 149 7.46 18.58 -6.34
CA SER A 149 8.05 17.60 -5.46
C SER A 149 9.31 16.95 -6.05
N PHE A 150 9.41 16.83 -7.38
CA PHE A 150 10.53 16.24 -8.10
C PHE A 150 11.84 16.96 -7.78
N LYS A 151 11.79 18.31 -7.75
CA LYS A 151 12.94 19.17 -7.39
C LYS A 151 13.45 18.91 -5.97
N ASN A 152 12.56 18.51 -5.07
CA ASN A 152 12.87 18.29 -3.65
C ASN A 152 13.31 16.85 -3.33
N LEU A 153 13.37 15.95 -4.32
CA LEU A 153 13.81 14.57 -4.10
C LEU A 153 15.32 14.53 -3.78
N PRO A 154 15.73 13.87 -2.68
CA PRO A 154 17.07 14.04 -2.11
C PRO A 154 18.20 13.29 -2.83
N THR A 155 17.88 12.41 -3.79
CA THR A 155 18.92 11.66 -4.51
C THR A 155 18.72 11.73 -6.02
N ALA A 156 19.82 12.01 -6.73
CA ALA A 156 19.85 12.00 -8.19
C ALA A 156 19.39 10.65 -8.76
N LYS A 157 19.70 9.54 -8.08
CA LYS A 157 19.24 8.19 -8.48
C LYS A 157 17.70 8.06 -8.47
N ILE A 158 17.03 8.60 -7.45
CA ILE A 158 15.55 8.55 -7.40
C ILE A 158 14.97 9.44 -8.50
N ARG A 159 15.50 10.66 -8.66
CA ARG A 159 15.06 11.58 -9.74
C ARG A 159 15.23 10.95 -11.12
N SER A 160 16.40 10.36 -11.41
CA SER A 160 16.68 9.68 -12.68
C SER A 160 15.75 8.49 -12.93
N ASN A 161 15.54 7.64 -11.92
CA ASN A 161 14.62 6.52 -12.06
C ASN A 161 13.18 6.98 -12.31
N LEU A 162 12.75 8.01 -11.58
CA LEU A 162 11.40 8.57 -11.69
C LEU A 162 11.21 9.23 -13.05
N ALA A 163 12.15 10.08 -13.49
CA ALA A 163 12.14 10.70 -14.81
C ALA A 163 12.05 9.64 -15.90
N ARG A 164 12.87 8.59 -15.85
CA ARG A 164 12.80 7.50 -16.84
C ARG A 164 11.43 6.83 -16.89
N THR A 165 10.81 6.58 -15.73
CA THR A 165 9.45 6.02 -15.66
C THR A 165 8.42 6.98 -16.24
N LEU A 166 8.51 8.27 -15.92
CA LEU A 166 7.59 9.31 -16.42
C LEU A 166 7.74 9.53 -17.93
N THR A 167 8.96 9.60 -18.45
CA THR A 167 9.22 9.68 -19.90
C THR A 167 8.62 8.49 -20.63
N SER A 168 8.73 7.28 -20.07
CA SER A 168 8.09 6.10 -20.68
C SER A 168 6.56 6.15 -20.62
N GLN A 169 6.00 6.86 -19.64
CA GLN A 169 4.55 6.99 -19.46
C GLN A 169 3.95 8.10 -20.35
N TRP A 170 4.68 9.18 -20.58
CA TRP A 170 4.24 10.34 -21.35
C TRP A 170 4.63 10.27 -22.83
N MET A 171 4.82 9.08 -23.40
CA MET A 171 5.09 8.92 -24.84
C MET A 171 3.85 9.34 -25.66
N GLU A 172 3.64 10.65 -25.77
CA GLU A 172 2.60 11.34 -26.52
C GLU A 172 3.25 12.40 -27.39
N ASP A 173 2.66 12.70 -28.55
CA ASP A 173 3.22 13.66 -29.51
C ASP A 173 3.19 15.11 -29.00
N ASN A 174 2.48 15.40 -27.90
CA ASN A 174 2.33 16.73 -27.32
C ASN A 174 2.52 16.69 -25.79
N PHE A 175 3.74 16.93 -25.34
CA PHE A 175 4.00 17.17 -23.92
C PHE A 175 3.38 18.50 -23.45
N THR A 176 2.84 18.49 -22.25
CA THR A 176 2.49 19.71 -21.50
C THR A 176 3.76 20.41 -21.00
N GLU A 177 3.69 21.71 -20.73
CA GLU A 177 4.81 22.50 -20.18
C GLU A 177 5.37 21.90 -18.88
N ALA A 178 4.49 21.41 -17.99
CA ALA A 178 4.90 20.76 -16.76
C ALA A 178 5.68 19.46 -17.01
N GLN A 179 5.32 18.67 -18.02
CA GLN A 179 6.05 17.46 -18.39
C GLN A 179 7.42 17.80 -18.97
N LEU A 180 7.51 18.85 -19.79
CA LEU A 180 8.78 19.35 -20.33
C LEU A 180 9.71 19.82 -19.21
N GLU A 181 9.19 20.54 -18.21
CA GLU A 181 10.00 21.01 -17.07
C GLU A 181 10.65 19.85 -16.29
N VAL A 182 9.93 18.74 -16.06
CA VAL A 182 10.51 17.55 -15.42
C VAL A 182 11.62 16.94 -16.28
N LEU A 183 11.40 16.86 -17.60
CA LEU A 183 12.39 16.30 -18.54
C LEU A 183 13.64 17.18 -18.61
N GLU A 184 13.49 18.50 -18.69
CA GLU A 184 14.60 19.46 -18.73
C GLU A 184 15.40 19.43 -17.44
N SER A 185 14.73 19.44 -16.28
CA SER A 185 15.39 19.30 -14.98
C SER A 185 16.17 17.99 -14.85
N TYR A 186 15.69 16.91 -15.47
CA TYR A 186 16.41 15.65 -15.48
C TYR A 186 17.64 15.68 -16.39
N LEU A 187 17.53 16.27 -17.57
CA LEU A 187 18.64 16.36 -18.52
C LEU A 187 19.77 17.25 -17.99
N SER A 188 19.45 18.36 -17.32
CA SER A 188 20.46 19.24 -16.69
C SER A 188 21.25 18.56 -15.56
N ASP A 189 20.64 17.60 -14.87
CA ASP A 189 21.28 16.84 -13.79
C ASP A 189 22.21 15.72 -14.32
N SER A 190 22.21 15.46 -15.64
CA SER A 190 22.92 14.33 -16.26
C SER A 190 24.25 14.68 -16.94
N ASP A 191 24.59 15.98 -17.02
CA ASP A 191 25.88 16.51 -17.49
C ASP A 191 26.91 16.65 -16.34
#